data_AF-A0A369R2T6-F1
#
_entry.id   AF-A0A369R2T6-F1
#
_cell.length_a   1.000
_cell.length_b   1.000
_cell.length_c   1.000
_cell.angle_alpha   90.00
_cell.angle_beta   90.00
_cell.angle_gamma   90.00
#
_symmetry.space_group_name_H-M   'P 1'
#
loop_
_entity.id
_entity.type
_entity.pdbx_description
1 polymer ?
#
loop_
_entity_poly.entity_id
_entity_poly.type
_entity_poly.pdbx_seq_one_letter_code
_entity_poly.pdbx_strand_id
1 'polypeptide(L)'
;MTISIEKHPCFNDASRHTFGRIHLPVAPKCNIQCNYCNRKFDCLNENRPGVTSKVLSPHQALHYLDKAIELSPNISVVGIAGPGDPFANPEETMETLRLVREKYPDMLLCVATNGLNVMPYIEELAQLQVSHVTLTINAVDPEIGSEIYAWVRHRKKMYRDTNAAKILLESQLAALKKLKEIGVTAKVNAIVIPGVNDKHVAEVAKTVAELGADIFNCLPYYNTPETVFENIAEPHPEMVASIQRETEKFLPQMKHCARCRADAIGIIGQENSDEIMKELQEASKMPRKPAEDRPYVAATSMEGVLINQHLGEAERFLIYALDKETERPFLVESRPAPPAGSGTMRWESVAAVLSDCRALLVNGVGESPKKVLVNNGIDVLTLDGVIEDAVIGIFSGRDMSNLIRISKMHACKTSCSGTGGGCG
;
A
#
# COMPACT_ATOMS: atom_id res chain seq x y z
N MET A 1 -3.34 -6.88 -28.36
CA MET A 1 -3.12 -5.47 -28.76
C MET A 1 -2.31 -4.81 -27.67
N THR A 2 -1.26 -4.07 -28.02
CA THR A 2 -0.42 -3.33 -27.06
C THR A 2 -1.07 -1.98 -26.77
N ILE A 3 -1.29 -1.64 -25.49
CA ILE A 3 -1.90 -0.36 -25.10
C ILE A 3 -0.95 0.78 -25.44
N SER A 4 -1.45 1.82 -26.12
CA SER A 4 -0.64 2.99 -26.46
C SER A 4 -0.26 3.78 -25.21
N ILE A 5 1.05 4.02 -25.03
CA ILE A 5 1.60 4.78 -23.90
C ILE A 5 1.55 6.30 -24.11
N GLU A 6 1.09 6.78 -25.27
CA GLU A 6 1.11 8.20 -25.63
C GLU A 6 0.32 9.06 -24.64
N LYS A 7 -0.72 8.51 -24.02
CA LYS A 7 -1.56 9.23 -23.06
C LYS A 7 -0.94 9.33 -21.66
N HIS A 8 0.21 8.70 -21.40
CA HIS A 8 0.79 8.69 -20.06
C HIS A 8 1.44 10.04 -19.70
N PRO A 9 0.92 10.82 -18.75
CA PRO A 9 1.37 12.19 -18.52
C PRO A 9 2.76 12.28 -17.87
N CYS A 10 3.21 11.25 -17.14
CA CYS A 10 4.57 11.16 -16.60
C CYS A 10 5.67 10.81 -17.62
N PHE A 11 5.28 10.17 -18.73
CA PHE A 11 6.22 9.55 -19.67
C PHE A 11 6.15 10.20 -21.06
N ASN A 12 5.08 10.94 -21.35
CA ASN A 12 4.95 11.78 -22.53
C ASN A 12 4.65 13.23 -22.11
N ASP A 13 5.64 14.11 -22.28
CA ASP A 13 5.54 15.53 -21.93
C ASP A 13 4.39 16.24 -22.66
N ALA A 14 4.08 15.82 -23.90
CA ALA A 14 2.97 16.38 -24.68
C ALA A 14 1.60 16.11 -24.06
N SER A 15 1.47 15.04 -23.27
CA SER A 15 0.22 14.59 -22.65
C SER A 15 0.03 15.12 -21.23
N ARG A 16 1.06 15.73 -20.64
CA ARG A 16 1.04 16.12 -19.21
C ARG A 16 -0.05 17.12 -18.83
N HIS A 17 -0.52 17.91 -19.80
CA HIS A 17 -1.51 18.99 -19.61
C HIS A 17 -2.93 18.59 -20.06
N THR A 18 -3.08 17.45 -20.73
CA THR A 18 -4.35 16.99 -21.31
C THR A 18 -4.90 15.77 -20.59
N PHE A 19 -4.01 14.83 -20.23
CA PHE A 19 -4.38 13.56 -19.63
C PHE A 19 -4.06 13.52 -18.14
N GLY A 20 -5.05 13.10 -17.36
CA GLY A 20 -4.95 12.95 -15.92
C GLY A 20 -4.41 11.59 -15.52
N ARG A 21 -3.95 11.52 -14.27
CA ARG A 21 -3.63 10.28 -13.57
C ARG A 21 -4.37 10.22 -12.25
N ILE A 22 -4.50 9.03 -11.68
CA ILE A 22 -4.97 8.82 -10.32
C ILE A 22 -4.03 7.84 -9.61
N HIS A 23 -3.65 8.15 -8.37
CA HIS A 23 -2.97 7.21 -7.50
C HIS A 23 -3.95 6.57 -6.52
N LEU A 24 -3.88 5.26 -6.39
CA LEU A 24 -4.72 4.48 -5.47
C LEU A 24 -3.92 4.10 -4.21
N PRO A 25 -4.25 4.67 -3.03
CA PRO A 25 -3.46 4.51 -1.81
C PRO A 25 -3.77 3.17 -1.10
N VAL A 26 -3.30 2.07 -1.68
CA VAL A 26 -3.58 0.69 -1.20
C VAL A 26 -2.38 0.04 -0.50
N ALA A 27 -1.22 0.71 -0.44
CA ALA A 27 0.03 0.10 -0.01
C ALA A 27 0.64 0.75 1.24
N PRO A 28 0.07 0.59 2.45
CA PRO A 28 0.51 1.33 3.65
C PRO A 28 1.85 0.86 4.25
N LYS A 29 2.18 -0.43 4.17
CA LYS A 29 3.42 -0.98 4.77
C LYS A 29 4.62 -0.62 3.90
N CYS A 30 5.81 -0.60 4.48
CA CYS A 30 7.06 -0.54 3.73
C CYS A 30 8.12 -1.41 4.41
N ASN A 31 9.03 -1.96 3.60
CA ASN A 31 10.01 -3.00 3.94
C ASN A 31 11.44 -2.45 4.05
N ILE A 32 11.65 -1.14 3.87
CA ILE A 32 12.92 -0.44 4.12
C ILE A 32 12.68 0.84 4.93
N GLN A 33 13.71 1.40 5.55
CA GLN A 33 13.68 2.73 6.13
C GLN A 33 14.79 3.59 5.52
N CYS A 34 14.39 4.59 4.75
CA CYS A 34 15.30 5.63 4.26
C CYS A 34 15.53 6.67 5.38
N ASN A 35 16.74 7.19 5.49
CA ASN A 35 17.12 8.18 6.49
C ASN A 35 16.48 9.57 6.26
N TYR A 36 15.96 9.81 5.06
CA TYR A 36 15.14 10.98 4.73
C TYR A 36 13.63 10.78 4.95
N CYS A 37 13.16 9.58 5.33
CA CYS A 37 11.72 9.27 5.36
C CYS A 37 11.13 9.28 6.76
N ASN A 38 9.98 9.95 6.92
CA ASN A 38 9.13 9.87 8.11
C ASN A 38 7.86 9.06 7.80
N ARG A 39 7.64 7.97 8.54
CA ARG A 39 6.53 7.02 8.34
C ARG A 39 5.14 7.56 8.70
N LYS A 40 5.06 8.76 9.27
CA LYS A 40 3.79 9.49 9.47
C LYS A 40 3.18 9.96 8.14
N PHE A 41 4.00 10.04 7.09
CA PHE A 41 3.62 10.57 5.78
C PHE A 41 3.83 9.53 4.67
N ASP A 42 3.25 9.82 3.51
CA ASP A 42 3.40 9.06 2.28
C ASP A 42 4.87 8.97 1.84
N CYS A 43 5.19 7.92 1.08
CA CYS A 43 6.55 7.59 0.68
C CYS A 43 7.22 8.73 -0.10
N LEU A 44 8.33 9.26 0.42
CA LEU A 44 9.04 10.37 -0.21
C LEU A 44 9.71 10.03 -1.54
N ASN A 45 9.80 8.75 -1.90
CA ASN A 45 10.40 8.31 -3.17
C ASN A 45 9.58 8.74 -4.39
N GLU A 46 8.26 8.81 -4.27
CA GLU A 46 7.35 9.21 -5.35
C GLU A 46 6.50 10.44 -4.96
N ASN A 47 6.35 10.71 -3.66
CA ASN A 47 5.41 11.70 -3.15
C ASN A 47 6.06 12.98 -2.61
N ARG A 48 5.31 14.09 -2.65
CA ARG A 48 5.69 15.36 -2.03
C ARG A 48 5.73 15.22 -0.50
N PRO A 49 6.65 15.89 0.21
CA PRO A 49 6.75 15.80 1.66
C PRO A 49 5.49 16.23 2.42
N GLY A 50 5.28 15.65 3.60
CA GLY A 50 4.26 16.09 4.56
C GLY A 50 2.82 15.68 4.24
N VAL A 51 2.60 14.78 3.27
CA VAL A 51 1.27 14.34 2.87
C VAL A 51 0.94 13.00 3.52
N THR A 52 -0.30 12.82 3.96
CA THR A 52 -0.80 11.53 4.45
C THR A 52 -2.08 11.19 3.69
N SER A 53 -2.03 10.11 2.90
CA SER A 53 -3.19 9.60 2.18
C SER A 53 -4.04 8.69 3.08
N LYS A 54 -5.36 8.69 2.86
CA LYS A 54 -6.24 7.65 3.43
C LYS A 54 -5.91 6.32 2.76
N VAL A 55 -5.86 5.25 3.54
CA VAL A 55 -5.59 3.91 3.02
C VAL A 55 -6.89 3.25 2.60
N LEU A 56 -6.95 2.73 1.38
CA LEU A 56 -8.08 1.99 0.85
C LEU A 56 -7.75 0.50 0.71
N SER A 57 -8.77 -0.35 0.83
CA SER A 57 -8.73 -1.71 0.32
C SER A 57 -8.85 -1.72 -1.22
N PRO A 58 -8.47 -2.81 -1.91
CA PRO A 58 -8.54 -2.88 -3.37
C PRO A 58 -9.92 -2.57 -3.96
N HIS A 59 -11.00 -3.04 -3.35
CA HIS A 59 -12.35 -2.81 -3.89
C HIS A 59 -12.88 -1.42 -3.53
N GLN A 60 -12.52 -0.85 -2.37
CA GLN A 60 -12.76 0.56 -2.08
C GLN A 60 -12.00 1.46 -3.07
N ALA A 61 -10.77 1.10 -3.45
CA ALA A 61 -9.98 1.83 -4.44
C ALA A 61 -10.60 1.77 -5.83
N LEU A 62 -11.16 0.62 -6.23
CA LEU A 62 -11.93 0.50 -7.47
C LEU A 62 -13.20 1.37 -7.45
N HIS A 63 -13.93 1.37 -6.33
CA HIS A 63 -15.11 2.24 -6.17
C HIS A 63 -14.73 3.73 -6.25
N TYR A 64 -13.65 4.12 -5.57
CA TYR A 64 -13.12 5.48 -5.64
C TYR A 64 -12.70 5.86 -7.07
N LEU A 65 -12.07 4.94 -7.81
CA LEU A 65 -11.72 5.14 -9.21
C LEU A 65 -12.95 5.44 -10.08
N ASP A 66 -14.06 4.73 -9.87
CA ASP A 66 -15.30 4.97 -10.61
C ASP A 66 -15.79 6.41 -10.42
N LYS A 67 -15.85 6.86 -9.16
CA LYS A 67 -16.26 8.22 -8.79
C LYS A 67 -15.30 9.27 -9.34
N ALA A 68 -14.00 8.99 -9.27
CA ALA A 68 -12.96 9.85 -9.81
C ALA A 68 -13.07 10.04 -11.34
N ILE A 69 -13.36 8.97 -12.09
CA ILE A 69 -13.53 9.05 -13.55
C ILE A 69 -14.80 9.83 -13.91
N GLU A 70 -15.89 9.68 -13.15
CA GLU A 70 -17.11 10.50 -13.32
C GLU A 70 -16.82 12.00 -13.17
N LEU A 71 -15.98 12.38 -12.19
CA LEU A 71 -15.61 13.76 -11.92
C LEU A 71 -14.49 14.29 -12.83
N SER A 72 -13.60 13.43 -13.29
CA SER A 72 -12.44 13.76 -14.13
C SER A 72 -12.29 12.75 -15.28
N PRO A 73 -13.07 12.92 -16.37
CA PRO A 73 -13.09 11.96 -17.49
C PRO A 73 -11.78 11.86 -18.29
N ASN A 74 -10.84 12.79 -18.07
CA ASN A 74 -9.54 12.79 -18.73
C ASN A 74 -8.49 11.91 -18.03
N ILE A 75 -8.85 11.23 -16.93
CA ILE A 75 -7.98 10.23 -16.30
C ILE A 75 -7.70 9.10 -17.29
N SER A 76 -6.42 8.87 -17.55
CA SER A 76 -5.96 7.83 -18.48
C SER A 76 -4.96 6.85 -17.87
N VAL A 77 -4.49 7.16 -16.65
CA VAL A 77 -3.49 6.37 -15.93
C VAL A 77 -3.94 6.13 -14.50
N VAL A 78 -3.85 4.87 -14.07
CA VAL A 78 -3.95 4.46 -12.66
C VAL A 78 -2.57 4.03 -12.17
N GLY A 79 -2.13 4.63 -11.06
CA GLY A 79 -0.86 4.34 -10.41
C GLY A 79 -1.03 3.82 -8.99
N ILE A 80 -0.09 2.99 -8.52
CA ILE A 80 0.05 2.66 -7.10
C ILE A 80 1.44 3.10 -6.64
N ALA A 81 1.49 4.06 -5.71
CA ALA A 81 2.72 4.75 -5.30
C ALA A 81 2.90 4.91 -3.78
N GLY A 82 2.04 4.29 -2.96
CA GLY A 82 2.14 4.38 -1.51
C GLY A 82 0.81 4.14 -0.78
N PRO A 83 0.70 4.56 0.50
CA PRO A 83 1.63 5.43 1.26
C PRO A 83 3.02 4.87 1.59
N GLY A 84 3.19 3.55 1.61
CA GLY A 84 4.44 2.84 1.83
C GLY A 84 5.09 2.35 0.53
N ASP A 85 5.42 1.06 0.46
CA ASP A 85 5.93 0.42 -0.76
C ASP A 85 4.92 -0.62 -1.28
N PRO A 86 4.54 -0.59 -2.57
CA PRO A 86 3.57 -1.54 -3.14
C PRO A 86 3.93 -3.00 -2.90
N PHE A 87 5.21 -3.38 -2.99
CA PHE A 87 5.64 -4.78 -2.82
C PHE A 87 6.04 -5.14 -1.37
N ALA A 88 5.81 -4.21 -0.43
CA ALA A 88 5.57 -4.55 0.98
C ALA A 88 4.09 -4.87 1.26
N ASN A 89 3.19 -4.59 0.32
CA ASN A 89 1.74 -4.87 0.35
C ASN A 89 1.32 -5.57 -0.97
N PRO A 90 1.98 -6.69 -1.34
CA PRO A 90 1.83 -7.26 -2.67
C PRO A 90 0.42 -7.78 -2.94
N GLU A 91 -0.28 -8.27 -1.92
CA GLU A 91 -1.65 -8.78 -2.07
C GLU A 91 -2.61 -7.66 -2.46
N GLU A 92 -2.60 -6.56 -1.71
CA GLU A 92 -3.44 -5.40 -1.97
C GLU A 92 -3.07 -4.71 -3.29
N THR A 93 -1.78 -4.61 -3.60
CA THR A 93 -1.28 -4.00 -4.84
C THR A 93 -1.72 -4.80 -6.06
N MET A 94 -1.43 -6.09 -6.10
CA MET A 94 -1.73 -6.92 -7.27
C MET A 94 -3.24 -7.09 -7.45
N GLU A 95 -4.00 -7.23 -6.36
CA GLU A 95 -5.46 -7.28 -6.44
C GLU A 95 -6.06 -6.00 -7.03
N THR A 96 -5.57 -4.83 -6.60
CA THR A 96 -6.03 -3.55 -7.15
C THR A 96 -5.74 -3.46 -8.64
N LEU A 97 -4.55 -3.88 -9.09
CA LEU A 97 -4.19 -3.88 -10.52
C LEU A 97 -5.05 -4.83 -11.35
N ARG A 98 -5.36 -6.03 -10.83
CA ARG A 98 -6.27 -7.00 -11.48
C ARG A 98 -7.66 -6.41 -11.66
N LEU A 99 -8.24 -5.88 -10.58
CA LEU A 99 -9.57 -5.28 -10.57
C LEU A 99 -9.68 -4.11 -11.55
N VAL A 100 -8.67 -3.24 -11.59
CA VAL A 100 -8.64 -2.11 -12.52
C VAL A 100 -8.49 -2.61 -13.97
N ARG A 101 -7.61 -3.59 -14.23
CA ARG A 101 -7.45 -4.14 -15.59
C ARG A 101 -8.74 -4.82 -16.08
N GLU A 102 -9.42 -5.55 -15.22
CA GLU A 102 -10.68 -6.23 -15.55
C GLU A 102 -11.77 -5.22 -15.93
N LYS A 103 -11.95 -4.17 -15.13
CA LYS A 103 -13.01 -3.18 -15.33
C LYS A 103 -12.67 -2.11 -16.37
N TYR A 104 -11.40 -1.74 -16.48
CA TYR A 104 -10.89 -0.70 -17.38
C TYR A 104 -9.75 -1.24 -18.27
N PRO A 105 -10.06 -2.08 -19.28
CA PRO A 105 -9.05 -2.77 -20.10
C PRO A 105 -8.08 -1.85 -20.85
N ASP A 106 -8.48 -0.61 -21.14
CA ASP A 106 -7.66 0.38 -21.85
C ASP A 106 -6.88 1.32 -20.92
N MET A 107 -7.09 1.22 -19.60
CA MET A 107 -6.41 2.07 -18.62
C MET A 107 -4.92 1.75 -18.61
N LEU A 108 -4.08 2.79 -18.64
CA LEU A 108 -2.65 2.62 -18.42
C LEU A 108 -2.40 2.38 -16.94
N LEU A 109 -1.68 1.31 -16.63
CA LEU A 109 -1.31 0.97 -15.26
C LEU A 109 0.16 1.29 -15.01
N CYS A 110 0.47 1.83 -13.83
CA CYS A 110 1.85 1.99 -13.37
C CYS A 110 2.00 1.70 -11.88
N VAL A 111 3.22 1.37 -11.46
CA VAL A 111 3.55 1.13 -10.04
C VAL A 111 4.93 1.71 -9.73
N ALA A 112 5.08 2.31 -8.54
CA ALA A 112 6.35 2.85 -8.06
C ALA A 112 6.80 2.10 -6.81
N THR A 113 8.02 1.57 -6.79
CA THR A 113 8.55 0.76 -5.70
C THR A 113 10.02 1.07 -5.39
N ASN A 114 10.43 0.77 -4.17
CA ASN A 114 11.85 0.73 -3.81
C ASN A 114 12.60 -0.46 -4.43
N GLY A 115 11.93 -1.44 -5.02
CA GLY A 115 12.54 -2.54 -5.77
C GLY A 115 12.96 -3.77 -4.95
N LEU A 116 12.84 -3.77 -3.62
CA LEU A 116 13.28 -4.90 -2.79
C LEU A 116 12.52 -6.21 -3.08
N ASN A 117 11.19 -6.13 -3.25
CA ASN A 117 10.30 -7.30 -3.25
C ASN A 117 9.49 -7.45 -4.54
N VAL A 118 9.75 -6.67 -5.59
CA VAL A 118 8.95 -6.70 -6.83
C VAL A 118 9.20 -7.95 -7.67
N MET A 119 10.40 -8.56 -7.55
CA MET A 119 10.86 -9.65 -8.41
C MET A 119 9.85 -10.78 -8.66
N PRO A 120 9.14 -11.34 -7.64
CA PRO A 120 8.20 -12.43 -7.85
C PRO A 120 6.94 -12.04 -8.65
N TYR A 121 6.66 -10.75 -8.79
CA TYR A 121 5.43 -10.23 -9.40
C TYR A 121 5.66 -9.67 -10.81
N ILE A 122 6.91 -9.54 -11.25
CA ILE A 122 7.25 -8.88 -12.53
C ILE A 122 6.55 -9.54 -13.73
N GLU A 123 6.44 -10.87 -13.75
CA GLU A 123 5.74 -11.59 -14.84
C GLU A 123 4.24 -11.30 -14.84
N GLU A 124 3.62 -11.25 -13.66
CA GLU A 124 2.21 -10.91 -13.53
C GLU A 124 1.94 -9.44 -13.88
N LEU A 125 2.83 -8.51 -13.52
CA LEU A 125 2.74 -7.10 -13.94
C LEU A 125 2.70 -6.98 -15.47
N ALA A 126 3.52 -7.75 -16.18
CA ALA A 126 3.50 -7.76 -17.64
C ALA A 126 2.23 -8.40 -18.22
N GLN A 127 1.72 -9.49 -17.60
CA GLN A 127 0.44 -10.08 -17.99
C GLN A 127 -0.72 -9.09 -17.82
N LEU A 128 -0.69 -8.28 -16.76
CA LEU A 128 -1.63 -7.19 -16.52
C LEU A 128 -1.36 -5.96 -17.40
N GLN A 129 -0.39 -6.01 -18.30
CA GLN A 129 0.02 -4.91 -19.18
C GLN A 129 0.29 -3.63 -18.38
N VAL A 130 0.97 -3.77 -17.24
CA VAL A 130 1.51 -2.62 -16.50
C VAL A 130 2.51 -1.93 -17.40
N SER A 131 2.16 -0.72 -17.81
CA SER A 131 2.90 0.03 -18.81
C SER A 131 4.26 0.49 -18.31
N HIS A 132 4.33 0.89 -17.03
CA HIS A 132 5.53 1.48 -16.45
C HIS A 132 5.74 1.00 -15.01
N VAL A 133 6.98 0.66 -14.69
CA VAL A 133 7.42 0.39 -13.32
C VAL A 133 8.51 1.39 -12.96
N THR A 134 8.30 2.14 -11.87
CA THR A 134 9.32 3.05 -11.33
C THR A 134 10.07 2.36 -10.20
N LEU A 135 11.39 2.27 -10.30
CA LEU A 135 12.29 1.83 -9.24
C LEU A 135 13.00 3.04 -8.63
N THR A 136 13.10 3.12 -7.30
CA THR A 136 13.94 4.14 -6.64
C THR A 136 15.28 3.56 -6.27
N ILE A 137 16.34 4.01 -6.95
CA ILE A 137 17.72 3.53 -6.76
C ILE A 137 18.59 4.75 -6.47
N ASN A 138 18.91 4.99 -5.19
CA ASN A 138 19.66 6.18 -4.78
C ASN A 138 21.19 6.00 -4.77
N ALA A 139 21.67 4.75 -4.82
CA ALA A 139 23.10 4.44 -4.78
C ALA A 139 23.37 3.09 -5.44
N VAL A 140 24.51 2.98 -6.14
CA VAL A 140 25.09 1.73 -6.68
C VAL A 140 26.39 1.33 -5.97
N ASP A 141 26.73 2.05 -4.89
CA ASP A 141 27.82 1.71 -3.97
C ASP A 141 27.16 1.38 -2.62
N PRO A 142 27.35 0.17 -2.07
CA PRO A 142 26.81 -0.21 -0.78
C PRO A 142 27.23 0.67 0.39
N GLU A 143 28.42 1.29 0.35
CA GLU A 143 28.87 2.18 1.43
C GLU A 143 28.02 3.46 1.45
N ILE A 144 27.86 4.13 0.30
CA ILE A 144 26.95 5.28 0.15
C ILE A 144 25.50 4.86 0.45
N GLY A 145 25.09 3.68 -0.01
CA GLY A 145 23.76 3.14 0.27
C GLY A 145 23.50 2.96 1.77
N SER A 146 24.51 2.58 2.55
CA SER A 146 24.40 2.38 4.00
C SER A 146 24.11 3.69 4.75
N GLU A 147 24.58 4.82 4.22
CA GLU A 147 24.26 6.14 4.75
C GLU A 147 22.81 6.54 4.46
N ILE A 148 22.23 6.04 3.37
CA ILE A 148 20.86 6.39 2.92
C ILE A 148 19.79 5.53 3.60
N TYR A 149 20.07 4.26 3.88
CA TYR A 149 19.08 3.30 4.39
C TYR A 149 19.42 2.81 5.80
N ALA A 150 18.62 3.19 6.80
CA ALA A 150 18.80 2.74 8.19
C ALA A 150 18.65 1.23 8.36
N TRP A 151 17.69 0.62 7.65
CA TRP A 151 17.46 -0.82 7.70
C TRP A 151 16.66 -1.32 6.50
N VAL A 152 16.81 -2.61 6.21
CA VAL A 152 16.07 -3.36 5.19
C VAL A 152 15.50 -4.63 5.83
N ARG A 153 14.19 -4.86 5.67
CA ARG A 153 13.50 -6.07 6.16
C ARG A 153 13.27 -7.04 5.00
N HIS A 154 14.17 -8.01 4.85
CA HIS A 154 14.11 -9.01 3.79
C HIS A 154 13.89 -10.41 4.37
N ARG A 155 12.95 -11.19 3.79
CA ARG A 155 12.61 -12.57 4.22
C ARG A 155 12.42 -12.72 5.74
N LYS A 156 11.65 -11.80 6.33
CA LYS A 156 11.34 -11.70 7.77
C LYS A 156 12.55 -11.39 8.68
N LYS A 157 13.75 -11.16 8.13
CA LYS A 157 14.94 -10.72 8.87
C LYS A 157 15.20 -9.23 8.66
N MET A 158 15.77 -8.59 9.67
CA MET A 158 16.17 -7.18 9.64
C MET A 158 17.67 -7.08 9.38
N TYR A 159 18.07 -6.29 8.40
CA TYR A 159 19.46 -5.99 8.04
C TYR A 159 19.72 -4.50 8.25
N ARG A 160 20.98 -4.14 8.55
CA ARG A 160 21.46 -2.76 8.72
C ARG A 160 22.78 -2.55 7.99
N ASP A 161 23.23 -1.30 7.95
CA ASP A 161 24.53 -0.87 7.44
C ASP A 161 24.75 -1.34 5.99
N THR A 162 26.00 -1.53 5.59
CA THR A 162 26.41 -1.96 4.24
C THR A 162 25.73 -3.27 3.81
N ASN A 163 25.39 -4.16 4.75
CA ASN A 163 24.66 -5.40 4.44
C ASN A 163 23.22 -5.12 3.97
N ALA A 164 22.53 -4.17 4.60
CA ALA A 164 21.20 -3.75 4.17
C ALA A 164 21.25 -3.12 2.77
N ALA A 165 22.19 -2.21 2.56
CA ALA A 165 22.39 -1.55 1.28
C ALA A 165 22.68 -2.53 0.15
N LYS A 166 23.57 -3.51 0.40
CA LYS A 166 23.90 -4.57 -0.57
C LYS A 166 22.69 -5.41 -0.97
N ILE A 167 21.90 -5.88 0.01
CA ILE A 167 20.71 -6.70 -0.26
C ILE A 167 19.69 -5.92 -1.10
N LEU A 168 19.47 -4.65 -0.76
CA LEU A 168 18.53 -3.79 -1.49
C LEU A 168 19.03 -3.56 -2.92
N LEU A 169 20.30 -3.20 -3.10
CA LEU A 169 20.90 -2.96 -4.40
C LEU A 169 20.84 -4.20 -5.30
N GLU A 170 21.24 -5.36 -4.80
CA GLU A 170 21.17 -6.62 -5.55
C GLU A 170 19.74 -6.91 -6.02
N SER A 171 18.74 -6.67 -5.16
CA SER A 171 17.32 -6.87 -5.50
C SER A 171 16.83 -5.86 -6.54
N GLN A 172 17.21 -4.58 -6.41
CA GLN A 172 16.85 -3.50 -7.32
C GLN A 172 17.39 -3.73 -8.74
N LEU A 173 18.69 -4.05 -8.86
CA LEU A 173 19.32 -4.27 -10.16
C LEU A 173 18.79 -5.54 -10.84
N ALA A 174 18.54 -6.59 -10.06
CA ALA A 174 17.93 -7.82 -10.59
C ALA A 174 16.50 -7.57 -11.08
N ALA A 175 15.70 -6.79 -10.34
CA ALA A 175 14.36 -6.40 -10.75
C ALA A 175 14.38 -5.54 -12.02
N LEU A 176 15.26 -4.54 -12.11
CA LEU A 176 15.41 -3.71 -13.29
C LEU A 176 15.71 -4.55 -14.53
N LYS A 177 16.71 -5.45 -14.44
CA LYS A 177 17.09 -6.34 -15.53
C LYS A 177 15.91 -7.20 -15.98
N LYS A 178 15.20 -7.83 -15.04
CA LYS A 178 14.05 -8.69 -15.36
C LYS A 178 12.89 -7.91 -15.99
N LEU A 179 12.59 -6.69 -15.52
CA LEU A 179 11.59 -5.81 -16.15
C LEU A 179 11.91 -5.55 -17.62
N LYS A 180 13.19 -5.29 -17.93
CA LYS A 180 13.64 -5.04 -19.30
C LYS A 180 13.62 -6.30 -20.17
N GLU A 181 14.03 -7.44 -19.64
CA GLU A 181 13.98 -8.73 -20.35
C GLU A 181 12.56 -9.07 -20.84
N ILE A 182 11.53 -8.64 -20.12
CA ILE A 182 10.12 -8.89 -20.47
C ILE A 182 9.42 -7.71 -21.15
N GLY A 183 10.16 -6.65 -21.49
CA GLY A 183 9.65 -5.52 -22.27
C GLY A 183 8.79 -4.50 -21.51
N VAL A 184 8.87 -4.45 -20.18
CA VAL A 184 8.21 -3.39 -19.40
C VAL A 184 9.07 -2.12 -19.42
N THR A 185 8.45 -0.95 -19.55
CA THR A 185 9.15 0.33 -19.44
C THR A 185 9.54 0.57 -17.98
N ALA A 186 10.83 0.74 -17.73
CA ALA A 186 11.39 0.95 -16.41
C ALA A 186 11.90 2.39 -16.26
N LYS A 187 11.35 3.10 -15.27
CA LYS A 187 11.82 4.41 -14.83
C LYS A 187 12.66 4.25 -13.58
N VAL A 188 13.77 4.97 -13.47
CA VAL A 188 14.55 5.01 -12.23
C VAL A 188 14.50 6.42 -11.63
N ASN A 189 14.00 6.51 -10.39
CA ASN A 189 14.15 7.71 -9.56
C ASN A 189 15.44 7.63 -8.75
N ALA A 190 16.12 8.77 -8.61
CA ALA A 190 17.19 8.96 -7.63
C ALA A 190 16.99 10.28 -6.88
N ILE A 191 16.96 10.23 -5.55
CA ILE A 191 16.92 11.41 -4.70
C ILE A 191 18.34 11.96 -4.54
N VAL A 192 18.55 13.21 -4.94
CA VAL A 192 19.82 13.94 -4.81
C VAL A 192 19.93 14.50 -3.40
N ILE A 193 20.82 13.92 -2.60
CA ILE A 193 21.04 14.23 -1.19
C ILE A 193 22.44 14.89 -1.06
N PRO A 194 22.52 16.20 -0.78
CA PRO A 194 23.78 16.92 -0.65
C PRO A 194 24.73 16.29 0.35
N GLY A 195 25.98 16.09 -0.05
CA GLY A 195 27.03 15.54 0.81
C GLY A 195 26.98 14.03 1.03
N VAL A 196 25.95 13.35 0.50
CA VAL A 196 25.80 11.89 0.62
C VAL A 196 25.96 11.22 -0.75
N ASN A 197 25.11 11.55 -1.72
CA ASN A 197 25.14 10.92 -3.06
C ASN A 197 25.16 11.92 -4.22
N ASP A 198 25.25 13.22 -3.97
CA ASP A 198 25.23 14.28 -4.97
C ASP A 198 26.33 14.13 -6.04
N LYS A 199 27.47 13.54 -5.68
CA LYS A 199 28.57 13.20 -6.62
C LYS A 199 28.46 11.80 -7.24
N HIS A 200 27.54 10.98 -6.73
CA HIS A 200 27.37 9.56 -7.09
C HIS A 200 26.21 9.32 -8.07
N VAL A 201 25.22 10.21 -8.11
CA VAL A 201 24.00 10.05 -8.93
C VAL A 201 24.31 9.84 -10.42
N ALA A 202 25.41 10.40 -10.94
CA ALA A 202 25.87 10.14 -12.31
C ALA A 202 26.26 8.67 -12.55
N GLU A 203 26.94 8.03 -11.59
CA GLU A 203 27.30 6.61 -11.67
C GLU A 203 26.06 5.71 -11.53
N VAL A 204 25.09 6.12 -10.71
CA VAL A 204 23.78 5.46 -10.64
C VAL A 204 23.11 5.49 -12.01
N ALA A 205 23.01 6.66 -12.65
CA ALA A 205 22.37 6.81 -13.96
C ALA A 205 23.06 5.95 -15.03
N LYS A 206 24.40 5.97 -15.07
CA LYS A 206 25.18 5.13 -15.97
C LYS A 206 24.91 3.64 -15.76
N THR A 207 24.97 3.17 -14.50
CA THR A 207 24.76 1.76 -14.15
C THR A 207 23.36 1.28 -14.57
N VAL A 208 22.31 2.07 -14.29
CA VAL A 208 20.96 1.66 -14.66
C VAL A 208 20.69 1.78 -16.16
N ALA A 209 21.40 2.66 -16.87
CA ALA A 209 21.38 2.73 -18.33
C ALA A 209 21.95 1.46 -18.96
N GLU A 210 23.08 0.97 -18.45
CA GLU A 210 23.71 -0.29 -18.89
C GLU A 210 22.80 -1.51 -18.67
N LEU A 211 21.91 -1.43 -17.67
CA LEU A 211 20.87 -2.44 -17.40
C LEU A 211 19.56 -2.23 -18.18
N GLY A 212 19.50 -1.18 -19.01
CA GLY A 212 18.40 -0.93 -19.93
C GLY A 212 17.23 -0.12 -19.39
N ALA A 213 17.39 0.63 -18.29
CA ALA A 213 16.36 1.60 -17.87
C ALA A 213 16.03 2.57 -19.01
N ASP A 214 14.77 2.99 -19.12
CA ASP A 214 14.31 3.82 -20.25
C ASP A 214 14.40 5.32 -19.93
N ILE A 215 14.09 5.68 -18.68
CA ILE A 215 14.03 7.06 -18.20
C ILE A 215 14.66 7.14 -16.82
N PHE A 216 15.39 8.22 -16.57
CA PHE A 216 15.94 8.55 -15.27
C PHE A 216 15.31 9.85 -14.75
N ASN A 217 15.13 9.94 -13.43
CA ASN A 217 14.49 11.08 -12.79
C ASN A 217 15.27 11.46 -11.52
N CYS A 218 16.15 12.45 -11.66
CA CYS A 218 16.84 13.07 -10.54
C CYS A 218 15.89 14.03 -9.81
N LEU A 219 15.54 13.69 -8.56
CA LEU A 219 14.66 14.47 -7.70
C LEU A 219 15.46 15.14 -6.59
N PRO A 220 15.17 16.40 -6.21
CA PRO A 220 15.82 17.03 -5.07
C PRO A 220 15.45 16.33 -3.76
N TYR A 221 16.40 16.21 -2.83
CA TYR A 221 16.06 15.98 -1.43
C TYR A 221 15.25 17.17 -0.88
N TYR A 222 14.23 16.89 -0.05
CA TYR A 222 13.52 17.91 0.71
C TYR A 222 13.69 17.64 2.18
N ASN A 223 13.91 18.71 2.93
CA ASN A 223 14.09 18.62 4.36
C ASN A 223 12.82 18.08 5.01
N THR A 224 12.97 16.98 5.75
CA THR A 224 11.84 16.34 6.45
C THR A 224 12.13 16.29 7.94
N PRO A 225 11.36 17.00 8.78
CA PRO A 225 11.54 16.97 10.23
C PRO A 225 11.37 15.57 10.83
N GLU A 226 12.02 15.33 11.97
CA GLU A 226 12.01 14.06 12.69
C GLU A 226 12.57 12.89 11.85
N THR A 227 13.58 13.17 11.04
CA THR A 227 14.31 12.16 10.27
C THR A 227 15.81 12.24 10.55
N VAL A 228 16.55 11.18 10.23
CA VAL A 228 18.02 11.18 10.40
C VAL A 228 18.66 12.28 9.55
N PHE A 229 18.06 12.60 8.39
CA PHE A 229 18.55 13.64 7.48
C PHE A 229 17.95 15.03 7.73
N GLU A 230 17.21 15.24 8.82
CA GLU A 230 16.57 16.54 9.11
C GLU A 230 17.52 17.74 9.18
N ASN A 231 18.83 17.51 9.36
CA ASN A 231 19.85 18.57 9.39
C ASN A 231 20.63 18.73 8.08
N ILE A 232 20.30 17.93 7.04
CA ILE A 232 20.83 18.13 5.69
C ILE A 232 20.03 19.26 5.03
N ALA A 233 20.74 20.21 4.41
CA ALA A 233 20.12 21.28 3.64
C ALA A 233 19.56 20.75 2.31
N GLU A 234 18.49 21.36 1.82
CA GLU A 234 17.96 21.05 0.49
C GLU A 234 18.99 21.44 -0.59
N PRO A 235 19.13 20.65 -1.68
CA PRO A 235 20.05 20.97 -2.76
C PRO A 235 19.61 22.27 -3.45
N HIS A 236 20.57 23.15 -3.72
CA HIS A 236 20.29 24.34 -4.52
C HIS A 236 19.77 23.93 -5.91
N PRO A 237 18.77 24.61 -6.50
CA PRO A 237 18.22 24.26 -7.81
C PRO A 237 19.27 24.12 -8.92
N GLU A 238 20.33 24.93 -8.88
CA GLU A 238 21.46 24.84 -9.83
C GLU A 238 22.26 23.54 -9.70
N MET A 239 22.43 23.02 -8.47
CA MET A 239 23.08 21.73 -8.23
C MET A 239 22.25 20.60 -8.85
N VAL A 240 20.93 20.62 -8.63
CA VAL A 240 20.01 19.62 -9.21
C VAL A 240 20.04 19.70 -10.73
N ALA A 241 19.95 20.90 -11.31
CA ALA A 241 20.02 21.09 -12.76
C ALA A 241 21.37 20.67 -13.36
N SER A 242 22.47 20.84 -12.62
CA SER A 242 23.79 20.33 -13.01
C SER A 242 23.80 18.81 -13.07
N ILE A 243 23.34 18.14 -12.02
CA ILE A 243 23.28 16.67 -11.94
C ILE A 243 22.32 16.10 -13.00
N GLN A 244 21.19 16.76 -13.25
CA GLN A 244 20.27 16.40 -14.33
C GLN A 244 20.96 16.47 -15.70
N ARG A 245 21.74 17.51 -15.99
CA ARG A 245 22.51 17.61 -17.25
C ARG A 245 23.58 16.52 -17.37
N GLU A 246 24.25 16.18 -16.27
CA GLU A 246 25.26 15.12 -16.26
C GLU A 246 24.63 13.74 -16.48
N THR A 247 23.49 13.46 -15.84
CA THR A 247 22.77 12.18 -15.99
C THR A 247 22.05 12.06 -17.34
N GLU A 248 21.64 13.17 -17.96
CA GLU A 248 21.04 13.21 -19.31
C GLU A 248 21.98 12.68 -20.40
N LYS A 249 23.30 12.61 -20.14
CA LYS A 249 24.28 11.98 -21.04
C LYS A 249 24.09 10.47 -21.16
N PHE A 250 23.44 9.83 -20.18
CA PHE A 250 23.22 8.38 -20.13
C PHE A 250 21.78 8.01 -20.44
N LEU A 251 20.80 8.73 -19.86
CA LEU A 251 19.38 8.44 -20.01
C LEU A 251 18.52 9.72 -20.12
N PRO A 252 17.42 9.68 -20.88
CA PRO A 252 16.44 10.76 -20.91
C PRO A 252 15.96 11.14 -19.50
N GLN A 253 15.96 12.44 -19.19
CA GLN A 253 15.49 12.98 -17.91
C GLN A 253 14.00 13.31 -17.92
N MET A 254 13.28 12.94 -16.85
CA MET A 254 11.90 13.41 -16.61
C MET A 254 11.92 14.84 -16.03
N LYS A 255 11.72 15.86 -16.89
CA LYS A 255 11.84 17.28 -16.47
C LYS A 255 10.59 17.89 -15.84
N HIS A 256 9.44 17.21 -15.90
CA HIS A 256 8.13 17.73 -15.45
C HIS A 256 7.56 17.01 -14.22
N CYS A 257 8.41 16.30 -13.46
CA CYS A 257 7.95 15.61 -12.26
C CYS A 257 7.54 16.61 -11.16
N ALA A 258 6.28 16.55 -10.74
CA ALA A 258 5.74 17.34 -9.63
C ALA A 258 5.77 16.60 -8.27
N ARG A 259 6.35 15.39 -8.21
CA ARG A 259 6.34 14.48 -7.04
C ARG A 259 4.95 14.34 -6.44
N CYS A 260 4.04 13.73 -7.20
CA CYS A 260 2.63 13.68 -6.83
C CYS A 260 2.37 12.87 -5.57
N ARG A 261 1.30 13.22 -4.85
CA ARG A 261 0.79 12.52 -3.66
C ARG A 261 0.41 11.06 -3.96
N ALA A 262 0.30 10.22 -2.93
CA ALA A 262 -0.07 8.81 -3.11
C ALA A 262 -1.57 8.64 -3.41
N ASP A 263 -2.33 9.72 -3.25
CA ASP A 263 -3.74 9.90 -3.59
C ASP A 263 -3.94 11.02 -4.65
N ALA A 264 -2.89 11.38 -5.39
CA ALA A 264 -2.98 12.44 -6.41
C ALA A 264 -3.97 12.06 -7.51
N ILE A 265 -4.73 13.05 -7.97
CA ILE A 265 -5.68 12.90 -9.06
C ILE A 265 -5.63 14.10 -10.03
N GLY A 266 -5.87 13.83 -11.31
CA GLY A 266 -5.97 14.85 -12.35
C GLY A 266 -4.64 15.15 -13.04
N ILE A 267 -4.51 16.38 -13.52
CA ILE A 267 -3.35 16.86 -14.28
C ILE A 267 -2.14 17.05 -13.37
N ILE A 268 -0.93 16.85 -13.91
CA ILE A 268 0.32 17.04 -13.17
C ILE A 268 0.40 18.47 -12.61
N GLY A 269 0.57 18.58 -11.29
CA GLY A 269 0.74 19.86 -10.61
C GLY A 269 -0.57 20.53 -10.17
N GLN A 270 -1.73 19.95 -10.50
CA GLN A 270 -3.00 20.37 -9.90
C GLN A 270 -3.18 19.72 -8.53
N GLU A 271 -3.86 20.43 -7.63
CA GLU A 271 -4.30 19.86 -6.36
C GLU A 271 -5.60 19.10 -6.53
N ASN A 272 -5.84 18.11 -5.66
CA ASN A 272 -7.10 17.38 -5.64
C ASN A 272 -8.25 18.35 -5.32
N SER A 273 -9.37 18.25 -6.04
CA SER A 273 -10.56 19.03 -5.71
C SER A 273 -11.20 18.54 -4.41
N ASP A 274 -11.97 19.42 -3.76
CA ASP A 274 -12.67 19.08 -2.51
C ASP A 274 -13.67 17.94 -2.71
N GLU A 275 -14.34 17.88 -3.87
CA GLU A 275 -15.26 16.80 -4.21
C GLU A 275 -14.54 15.45 -4.25
N ILE A 276 -13.37 15.39 -4.88
CA ILE A 276 -12.59 14.15 -4.96
C ILE A 276 -12.08 13.73 -3.58
N MET A 277 -11.61 14.69 -2.77
CA MET A 277 -11.20 14.40 -1.40
C MET A 277 -12.34 13.87 -0.55
N LYS A 278 -13.57 14.35 -0.79
CA LYS A 278 -14.78 13.81 -0.16
C LYS A 278 -15.05 12.38 -0.61
N GLU A 279 -14.98 12.08 -1.90
CA GLU A 279 -15.15 10.71 -2.42
C GLU A 279 -14.11 9.73 -1.85
N LEU A 280 -12.85 10.16 -1.72
CA LEU A 280 -11.80 9.38 -1.07
C LEU A 280 -12.13 9.08 0.41
N GLN A 281 -12.64 10.07 1.13
CA GLN A 281 -13.04 9.90 2.53
C GLN A 281 -14.23 8.96 2.67
N GLU A 282 -15.26 9.11 1.83
CA GLU A 282 -16.43 8.24 1.85
C GLU A 282 -16.05 6.80 1.48
N ALA A 283 -15.24 6.59 0.44
CA ALA A 283 -14.73 5.27 0.06
C ALA A 283 -13.98 4.59 1.22
N SER A 284 -13.20 5.35 1.99
CA SER A 284 -12.45 4.81 3.15
C SER A 284 -13.34 4.33 4.31
N LYS A 285 -14.58 4.81 4.39
CA LYS A 285 -15.56 4.43 5.42
C LYS A 285 -16.47 3.28 4.98
N MET A 286 -16.52 2.97 3.69
CA MET A 286 -17.32 1.86 3.17
C MET A 286 -16.79 0.50 3.63
N PRO A 287 -17.59 -0.58 3.58
CA PRO A 287 -17.07 -1.94 3.75
C PRO A 287 -15.90 -2.24 2.80
N ARG A 288 -15.03 -3.20 3.14
CA ARG A 288 -13.90 -3.58 2.26
C ARG A 288 -14.30 -3.91 0.83
N LYS A 289 -15.49 -4.46 0.64
CA LYS A 289 -16.07 -4.81 -0.67
C LYS A 289 -17.41 -4.10 -0.88
N PRO A 290 -17.40 -2.81 -1.24
CA PRO A 290 -18.63 -2.01 -1.32
C PRO A 290 -19.65 -2.51 -2.35
N ALA A 291 -19.19 -3.24 -3.38
CA ALA A 291 -20.03 -3.78 -4.43
C ALA A 291 -20.78 -5.07 -4.03
N GLU A 292 -20.40 -5.72 -2.94
CA GLU A 292 -21.06 -6.91 -2.43
C GLU A 292 -22.07 -6.53 -1.34
N ASP A 293 -23.30 -7.03 -1.43
CA ASP A 293 -24.28 -6.85 -0.35
C ASP A 293 -23.92 -7.78 0.82
N ARG A 294 -23.25 -7.20 1.82
CA ARG A 294 -22.87 -7.88 3.06
C ARG A 294 -23.61 -7.24 4.23
N PRO A 295 -24.86 -7.63 4.49
CA PRO A 295 -25.74 -6.93 5.42
C PRO A 295 -25.47 -7.26 6.89
N TYR A 296 -24.53 -8.17 7.18
CA TYR A 296 -24.35 -8.69 8.54
C TYR A 296 -23.00 -8.35 9.18
N VAL A 297 -22.99 -8.35 10.51
CA VAL A 297 -21.80 -8.30 11.35
C VAL A 297 -21.79 -9.54 12.22
N ALA A 298 -20.69 -10.30 12.18
CA ALA A 298 -20.50 -11.45 13.04
C ALA A 298 -19.80 -11.04 14.35
N ALA A 299 -20.12 -11.71 15.46
CA ALA A 299 -19.43 -11.52 16.73
C ALA A 299 -19.11 -12.86 17.40
N THR A 300 -18.02 -12.89 18.17
CA THR A 300 -17.65 -14.00 19.04
C THR A 300 -17.90 -13.60 20.50
N SER A 301 -18.54 -14.50 21.26
CA SER A 301 -18.97 -14.22 22.63
C SER A 301 -19.19 -15.50 23.41
N MET A 302 -18.77 -15.53 24.67
CA MET A 302 -19.00 -16.67 25.56
C MET A 302 -20.46 -16.73 26.03
N GLU A 303 -21.06 -15.59 26.39
CA GLU A 303 -22.39 -15.46 26.98
C GLU A 303 -23.44 -14.87 26.02
N GLY A 304 -23.01 -14.28 24.90
CA GLY A 304 -23.91 -13.72 23.88
C GLY A 304 -24.16 -12.22 23.96
N VAL A 305 -23.47 -11.50 24.85
CA VAL A 305 -23.65 -10.04 25.04
C VAL A 305 -22.35 -9.26 24.82
N LEU A 306 -21.22 -9.77 25.31
CA LEU A 306 -19.93 -9.09 25.22
C LEU A 306 -19.01 -9.69 24.17
N ILE A 307 -18.16 -8.86 23.57
CA ILE A 307 -17.06 -9.26 22.69
C ILE A 307 -15.88 -9.70 23.56
N ASN A 308 -15.95 -10.92 24.07
CA ASN A 308 -14.99 -11.43 25.06
C ASN A 308 -14.33 -12.77 24.67
N GLN A 309 -14.59 -13.27 23.46
CA GLN A 309 -14.05 -14.56 23.02
C GLN A 309 -12.97 -14.38 21.94
N HIS A 310 -11.91 -15.18 22.04
CA HIS A 310 -10.86 -15.25 21.02
C HIS A 310 -11.35 -16.08 19.82
N LEU A 311 -11.05 -15.65 18.59
CA LEU A 311 -11.54 -16.32 17.37
C LEU A 311 -11.21 -17.81 17.32
N GLY A 312 -10.00 -18.18 17.80
CA GLY A 312 -9.54 -19.57 17.80
C GLY A 312 -10.36 -20.50 18.71
N GLU A 313 -11.03 -19.95 19.72
CA GLU A 313 -11.80 -20.67 20.73
C GLU A 313 -13.31 -20.56 20.49
N ALA A 314 -13.73 -19.76 19.51
CA ALA A 314 -15.14 -19.58 19.19
C ALA A 314 -15.75 -20.89 18.68
N GLU A 315 -16.84 -21.30 19.33
CA GLU A 315 -17.67 -22.46 18.94
C GLU A 315 -18.82 -22.05 18.01
N ARG A 316 -19.17 -20.76 18.02
CA ARG A 316 -20.24 -20.18 17.21
C ARG A 316 -19.97 -18.70 16.94
N PHE A 317 -20.62 -18.20 15.90
CA PHE A 317 -20.71 -16.79 15.56
C PHE A 317 -22.14 -16.31 15.76
N LEU A 318 -22.29 -15.13 16.36
CA LEU A 318 -23.57 -14.45 16.49
C LEU A 318 -23.68 -13.45 15.35
N ILE A 319 -24.73 -13.57 14.55
CA ILE A 319 -24.89 -12.78 13.33
C ILE A 319 -25.90 -11.68 13.59
N TYR A 320 -25.47 -10.44 13.47
CA TYR A 320 -26.28 -9.25 13.71
C TYR A 320 -26.55 -8.50 12.40
N ALA A 321 -27.73 -7.91 12.30
CA ALA A 321 -28.08 -6.91 11.31
C ALA A 321 -28.48 -5.60 12.00
N LEU A 322 -28.52 -4.51 11.24
CA LEU A 322 -29.08 -3.24 11.70
C LEU A 322 -30.46 -3.03 11.06
N ASP A 323 -31.47 -2.81 11.89
CA ASP A 323 -32.78 -2.37 11.42
C ASP A 323 -32.69 -0.95 10.86
N LYS A 324 -33.12 -0.76 9.61
CA LYS A 324 -32.96 0.52 8.89
C LYS A 324 -33.89 1.62 9.40
N GLU A 325 -35.00 1.28 10.05
CA GLU A 325 -35.98 2.26 10.52
C GLU A 325 -35.66 2.72 11.94
N THR A 326 -35.26 1.78 12.79
CA THR A 326 -35.00 2.03 14.21
C THR A 326 -33.54 2.30 14.53
N GLU A 327 -32.63 2.03 13.58
CA GLU A 327 -31.17 2.04 13.75
C GLU A 327 -30.69 1.16 14.92
N ARG A 328 -31.47 0.10 15.23
CA ARG A 328 -31.14 -0.83 16.32
C ARG A 328 -30.57 -2.14 15.78
N PRO A 329 -29.51 -2.65 16.40
CA PRO A 329 -28.98 -3.96 16.08
C PRO A 329 -29.95 -5.04 16.58
N PHE A 330 -30.06 -6.13 15.83
CA PHE A 330 -30.79 -7.31 16.28
C PHE A 330 -30.04 -8.59 15.87
N LEU A 331 -30.15 -9.61 16.72
CA LEU A 331 -29.59 -10.93 16.43
C LEU A 331 -30.44 -11.61 15.36
N VAL A 332 -29.83 -11.94 14.23
CA VAL A 332 -30.45 -12.65 13.11
C VAL A 332 -30.45 -14.15 13.41
N GLU A 333 -29.27 -14.69 13.71
CA GLU A 333 -29.07 -16.12 13.93
C GLU A 333 -27.73 -16.39 14.63
N SER A 334 -27.47 -17.66 14.94
CA SER A 334 -26.15 -18.14 15.34
C SER A 334 -25.66 -19.24 14.41
N ARG A 335 -24.42 -19.10 13.94
CA ARG A 335 -23.76 -20.07 13.04
C ARG A 335 -22.68 -20.85 13.79
N PRO A 336 -22.62 -22.18 13.66
CA PRO A 336 -21.55 -22.96 14.28
C PRO A 336 -20.19 -22.63 13.65
N ALA A 337 -19.15 -22.54 14.48
CA ALA A 337 -17.80 -22.36 14.00
C ALA A 337 -17.22 -23.69 13.48
N PRO A 338 -16.42 -23.68 12.40
CA PRO A 338 -15.69 -24.86 11.95
C PRO A 338 -14.79 -25.44 13.06
N PRO A 339 -14.64 -26.79 13.14
CA PRO A 339 -13.85 -27.45 14.16
C PRO A 339 -12.42 -26.93 14.26
N ALA A 340 -11.88 -26.89 15.48
CA ALA A 340 -10.47 -26.57 15.70
C ALA A 340 -9.53 -27.67 15.16
N GLY A 341 -8.29 -27.31 14.84
CA GLY A 341 -7.22 -28.28 14.54
C GLY A 341 -6.89 -28.52 13.06
N SER A 342 -7.61 -27.93 12.10
CA SER A 342 -7.34 -28.08 10.66
C SER A 342 -6.39 -27.04 10.05
N GLY A 343 -5.62 -26.32 10.89
CA GLY A 343 -4.67 -25.30 10.43
C GLY A 343 -5.34 -24.18 9.62
N THR A 344 -4.72 -23.78 8.51
CA THR A 344 -5.23 -22.68 7.65
C THR A 344 -6.59 -22.98 7.01
N MET A 345 -6.91 -24.26 6.73
CA MET A 345 -8.20 -24.64 6.13
C MET A 345 -9.40 -24.26 7.01
N ARG A 346 -9.21 -24.19 8.33
CA ARG A 346 -10.24 -23.70 9.25
C ARG A 346 -10.66 -22.28 8.90
N TRP A 347 -9.70 -21.41 8.60
CA TRP A 347 -9.94 -19.98 8.39
C TRP A 347 -10.63 -19.71 7.07
N GLU A 348 -10.34 -20.49 6.03
CA GLU A 348 -11.11 -20.46 4.79
C GLU A 348 -12.55 -20.94 5.01
N SER A 349 -12.74 -21.98 5.83
CA SER A 349 -14.08 -22.44 6.20
C SER A 349 -14.85 -21.38 7.00
N VAL A 350 -14.19 -20.67 7.92
CA VAL A 350 -14.80 -19.54 8.64
C VAL A 350 -15.17 -18.43 7.67
N ALA A 351 -14.30 -18.09 6.74
CA ALA A 351 -14.57 -17.08 5.72
C ALA A 351 -15.79 -17.45 4.87
N ALA A 352 -15.95 -18.73 4.51
CA ALA A 352 -17.12 -19.23 3.79
C ALA A 352 -18.41 -19.16 4.63
N VAL A 353 -18.36 -19.52 5.92
CA VAL A 353 -19.50 -19.42 6.84
C VAL A 353 -19.95 -17.97 7.06
N LEU A 354 -19.03 -17.02 6.94
CA LEU A 354 -19.25 -15.58 7.18
C LEU A 354 -19.17 -14.75 5.90
N SER A 355 -19.41 -15.33 4.73
CA SER A 355 -19.18 -14.65 3.44
C SER A 355 -20.08 -13.43 3.19
N ASP A 356 -21.25 -13.41 3.81
CA ASP A 356 -22.24 -12.32 3.81
C ASP A 356 -22.03 -11.30 4.94
N CYS A 357 -21.01 -11.50 5.78
CA CYS A 357 -20.65 -10.58 6.84
C CYS A 357 -19.63 -9.56 6.34
N ARG A 358 -19.86 -8.27 6.63
CA ARG A 358 -18.89 -7.20 6.34
C ARG A 358 -17.77 -7.15 7.36
N ALA A 359 -18.06 -7.58 8.59
CA ALA A 359 -17.13 -7.51 9.70
C ALA A 359 -17.32 -8.68 10.68
N LEU A 360 -16.24 -8.98 11.39
CA LEU A 360 -16.17 -9.95 12.47
C LEU A 360 -15.57 -9.29 13.72
N LEU A 361 -16.34 -9.29 14.80
CA LEU A 361 -16.00 -8.73 16.10
C LEU A 361 -15.44 -9.84 17.01
N VAL A 362 -14.21 -9.65 17.46
CA VAL A 362 -13.48 -10.64 18.27
C VAL A 362 -12.75 -9.97 19.43
N ASN A 363 -12.54 -10.69 20.53
CA ASN A 363 -11.69 -10.20 21.62
C ASN A 363 -10.19 -10.35 21.32
N GLY A 364 -9.86 -11.27 20.43
CA GLY A 364 -8.49 -11.50 19.96
C GLY A 364 -8.45 -12.42 18.75
N VAL A 365 -7.41 -12.24 17.92
CA VAL A 365 -7.17 -13.02 16.72
C VAL A 365 -5.68 -13.06 16.38
N GLY A 366 -5.18 -14.19 15.90
CA GLY A 366 -3.82 -14.31 15.37
C GLY A 366 -3.67 -13.68 13.98
N GLU A 367 -2.44 -13.43 13.55
CA GLU A 367 -2.17 -12.77 12.25
C GLU A 367 -2.64 -13.61 11.05
N SER A 368 -2.44 -14.93 11.09
CA SER A 368 -2.86 -15.83 10.01
C SER A 368 -4.38 -15.84 9.78
N PRO A 369 -5.24 -16.11 10.79
CA PRO A 369 -6.69 -16.04 10.60
C PRO A 369 -7.18 -14.66 10.17
N LYS A 370 -6.63 -13.60 10.77
CA LYS A 370 -6.97 -12.22 10.41
C LYS A 370 -6.74 -11.96 8.93
N LYS A 371 -5.59 -12.36 8.41
CA LYS A 371 -5.22 -12.20 7.01
C LYS A 371 -6.18 -12.94 6.07
N VAL A 372 -6.51 -14.19 6.37
CA VAL A 372 -7.45 -14.99 5.54
C VAL A 372 -8.83 -14.34 5.47
N LEU A 373 -9.38 -13.89 6.60
CA LEU A 373 -10.71 -13.27 6.66
C LEU A 373 -10.74 -11.91 5.95
N VAL A 374 -9.71 -11.09 6.16
CA VAL A 374 -9.57 -9.79 5.48
C VAL A 374 -9.47 -9.95 3.97
N ASN A 375 -8.73 -10.97 3.49
CA ASN A 375 -8.64 -11.27 2.06
C ASN A 375 -9.97 -11.76 1.46
N ASN A 376 -10.83 -12.35 2.28
CA ASN A 376 -12.20 -12.71 1.91
C ASN A 376 -13.21 -11.55 2.11
N GLY A 377 -12.74 -10.33 2.36
CA GLY A 377 -13.56 -9.11 2.45
C GLY A 377 -14.22 -8.87 3.80
N ILE A 378 -13.85 -9.63 4.84
CA ILE A 378 -14.41 -9.50 6.19
C ILE A 378 -13.43 -8.66 7.04
N ASP A 379 -13.85 -7.47 7.46
CA ASP A 379 -13.05 -6.68 8.41
C ASP A 379 -13.03 -7.34 9.78
N VAL A 380 -11.84 -7.60 10.33
CA VAL A 380 -11.70 -8.23 11.65
C VAL A 380 -11.30 -7.18 12.67
N LEU A 381 -12.21 -6.86 13.60
CA LEU A 381 -12.01 -5.87 14.64
C LEU A 381 -11.78 -6.55 16.00
N THR A 382 -10.70 -6.15 16.66
CA THR A 382 -10.37 -6.61 18.01
C THR A 382 -10.89 -5.61 19.03
N LEU A 383 -12.03 -5.91 19.63
CA LEU A 383 -12.76 -5.02 20.54
C LEU A 383 -13.03 -5.70 21.89
N ASP A 384 -13.32 -4.89 22.90
CA ASP A 384 -13.82 -5.32 24.21
C ASP A 384 -15.01 -4.43 24.59
N GLY A 385 -16.18 -5.04 24.86
CA GLY A 385 -17.42 -4.33 25.17
C GLY A 385 -18.67 -5.00 24.63
N VAL A 386 -19.79 -4.28 24.61
CA VAL A 386 -21.11 -4.79 24.20
C VAL A 386 -21.17 -4.95 22.68
N ILE A 387 -21.68 -6.10 22.20
CA ILE A 387 -21.77 -6.41 20.76
C ILE A 387 -22.62 -5.36 20.03
N GLU A 388 -23.78 -5.02 20.56
CA GLU A 388 -24.73 -4.09 19.94
C GLU A 388 -24.13 -2.71 19.67
N ASP A 389 -23.36 -2.16 20.61
CA ASP A 389 -22.68 -0.87 20.45
C ASP A 389 -21.66 -0.92 19.29
N ALA A 390 -20.91 -2.01 19.18
CA ALA A 390 -19.96 -2.21 18.10
C ALA A 390 -20.65 -2.41 16.73
N VAL A 391 -21.78 -3.11 16.70
CA VAL A 391 -22.59 -3.27 15.48
C VAL A 391 -23.09 -1.90 15.00
N ILE A 392 -23.63 -1.07 15.90
CA ILE A 392 -24.04 0.30 15.56
C ILE A 392 -22.83 1.08 15.01
N GLY A 393 -21.67 1.00 15.67
CA GLY A 393 -20.44 1.66 15.23
C GLY A 393 -20.04 1.28 13.81
N ILE A 394 -20.11 0.00 13.44
CA ILE A 394 -19.79 -0.48 12.09
C ILE A 394 -20.76 0.07 11.04
N PHE A 395 -22.07 0.06 11.30
CA PHE A 395 -23.05 0.50 10.31
C PHE A 395 -23.16 2.02 10.18
N SER A 396 -23.00 2.75 11.29
CA SER A 396 -23.16 4.22 11.34
C SER A 396 -21.86 5.00 11.20
N GLY A 397 -20.70 4.32 11.24
CA GLY A 397 -19.39 4.97 11.20
C GLY A 397 -19.06 5.78 12.47
N ARG A 398 -19.76 5.53 13.59
CA ARG A 398 -19.48 6.17 14.88
C ARG A 398 -18.11 5.73 15.41
N ASP A 399 -17.47 6.64 16.15
CA ASP A 399 -16.18 6.35 16.79
C ASP A 399 -16.32 5.21 17.80
N MET A 400 -15.55 4.14 17.60
CA MET A 400 -15.49 2.96 18.47
C MET A 400 -14.24 2.95 19.34
N SER A 401 -13.49 4.06 19.44
CA SER A 401 -12.22 4.14 20.18
C SER A 401 -12.31 3.63 21.63
N ASN A 402 -13.46 3.83 22.29
CA ASN A 402 -13.70 3.35 23.65
C ASN A 402 -13.79 1.83 23.80
N LEU A 403 -14.08 1.13 22.69
CA LEU A 403 -14.16 -0.34 22.61
C LEU A 403 -12.84 -0.95 22.12
N ILE A 404 -11.90 -0.13 21.63
CA ILE A 404 -10.61 -0.60 21.15
C ILE A 404 -9.78 -1.02 22.35
N ARG A 405 -9.39 -2.29 22.35
CA ARG A 405 -8.44 -2.81 23.32
C ARG A 405 -7.08 -2.14 23.09
N ILE A 406 -6.71 -1.19 23.94
CA ILE A 406 -5.32 -0.71 24.01
C ILE A 406 -4.50 -1.92 24.42
N SER A 407 -3.71 -2.46 23.49
CA SER A 407 -2.75 -3.51 23.82
C SER A 407 -1.78 -2.92 24.85
N LYS A 408 -2.02 -3.14 26.14
CA LYS A 408 -0.99 -2.99 27.15
C LYS A 408 0.07 -4.02 26.78
N MET A 409 1.12 -3.56 26.09
CA MET A 409 2.45 -4.15 26.17
C MET A 409 2.85 -4.06 27.65
N HIS A 410 2.37 -4.99 28.45
CA HIS A 410 3.00 -5.35 29.71
C HIS A 410 3.58 -6.72 29.50
N ALA A 411 4.90 -6.78 29.61
CA ALA A 411 5.67 -8.00 29.78
C ALA A 411 5.13 -8.74 31.01
N CYS A 412 4.10 -9.56 30.82
CA CYS A 412 3.70 -10.55 31.80
C CYS A 412 4.42 -11.84 31.43
N LYS A 413 5.51 -12.11 32.17
CA LYS A 413 6.13 -13.42 32.29
C LYS A 413 5.17 -14.37 33.01
N THR A 414 4.03 -14.66 32.40
CA THR A 414 3.10 -15.68 32.85
C THR A 414 2.91 -16.64 31.69
N SER A 415 3.46 -17.82 31.89
CA SER A 415 3.36 -19.01 31.06
C SER A 415 2.00 -19.12 30.36
N CYS A 416 2.04 -19.22 29.03
CA CYS A 416 0.96 -19.83 28.26
C CYS A 416 0.63 -21.18 28.90
N SER A 417 -0.51 -21.28 29.59
CA SER A 417 -1.15 -22.56 29.89
C SER A 417 -2.02 -22.95 28.69
N GLY A 418 -1.38 -23.08 27.52
CA GLY A 418 -1.99 -23.73 26.36
C GLY A 418 -1.69 -25.22 26.43
N THR A 419 -2.68 -26.06 26.17
CA THR A 419 -2.61 -27.53 26.24
C THR A 419 -1.74 -28.19 25.16
N GLY A 420 -0.70 -27.50 24.66
CA GLY A 420 0.32 -28.12 23.81
C GLY A 420 -0.19 -28.65 22.46
N GLY A 421 -1.37 -28.22 22.00
CA GLY A 421 -1.84 -28.46 20.62
C GLY A 421 -1.17 -27.46 19.68
N GLY A 422 -0.05 -27.85 19.08
CA GLY A 422 0.83 -26.99 18.29
C GLY A 422 0.12 -26.27 17.13
N CYS A 423 0.46 -24.99 16.97
CA CYS A 423 0.27 -24.24 15.73
C CYS A 423 1.32 -24.73 14.72
N GLY A 424 0.94 -25.73 13.93
CA GLY A 424 1.65 -26.14 12.71
C GLY A 424 1.17 -25.33 11.51
#